data_AF-A0A8X6IAB5-F1
#
_entry.id   AF-A0A8X6IAB5-F1
#
_cell.length_a   1.000
_cell.length_b   1.000
_cell.length_c   1.000
_cell.angle_alpha   90.00
_cell.angle_beta   90.00
_cell.angle_gamma   90.00
#
_symmetry.space_group_name_H-M   'P 1'
#
loop_
_entity.id
_entity.type
_entity.pdbx_description
1 polymer ?
#
loop_
_entity_poly.entity_id
_entity_poly.type
_entity_poly.pdbx_seq_one_letter_code
_entity_poly.pdbx_strand_id
1 'polypeptide(L)'
;MKPCQLRQKLKTFATSDISENSVKNLWLEKLPGPIKNILVVSDENLGKLAVMADKISDMTPRTEIFATGKSSDLGGDTSSKDQLLDRIQSLEE
;
A
#
# COMPACT_ATOMS: atom_id res chain seq x y z
N MET A 1 10.26 6.12 -1.90
CA MET A 1 11.45 5.23 -1.75
C MET A 1 10.99 3.82 -2.05
N LYS A 2 11.68 3.10 -2.94
CA LYS A 2 11.34 1.70 -3.25
C LYS A 2 11.78 0.77 -2.12
N PRO A 3 11.03 -0.32 -1.84
CA PRO A 3 11.43 -1.34 -0.88
C PRO A 3 12.87 -1.87 -1.06
N CYS A 4 13.37 -2.03 -2.29
CA CYS A 4 14.78 -2.41 -2.53
C CYS A 4 15.81 -1.39 -2.03
N GLN A 5 15.50 -0.10 -2.16
CA GLN A 5 16.36 0.99 -1.70
C GLN A 5 16.39 1.04 -0.17
N LEU A 6 15.24 0.80 0.46
CA LEU A 6 15.16 0.69 1.92
C LEU A 6 16.03 -0.46 2.44
N ARG A 7 15.99 -1.63 1.78
CA ARG A 7 16.87 -2.76 2.10
C ARG A 7 18.35 -2.37 2.01
N GLN A 8 18.75 -1.69 0.94
CA GLN A 8 20.13 -1.24 0.76
C GLN A 8 20.55 -0.29 1.88
N LYS A 9 19.73 0.72 2.20
CA LYS A 9 20.00 1.62 3.32
C LYS A 9 20.17 0.86 4.64
N LEU A 10 19.25 -0.05 4.96
CA LEU A 10 19.36 -0.85 6.17
C LEU A 10 20.62 -1.71 6.20
N LYS A 11 21.05 -2.28 5.07
CA LYS A 11 22.33 -2.99 4.96
C LYS A 11 23.54 -2.08 5.15
N THR A 12 23.48 -0.83 4.69
CA THR A 12 24.58 0.14 4.89
C THR A 12 24.69 0.60 6.35
N PHE A 13 23.56 0.72 7.05
CA PHE A 13 23.54 1.07 8.47
C PHE A 13 23.80 -0.12 9.39
N ALA A 14 23.52 -1.34 8.92
CA ALA A 14 23.84 -2.54 9.65
C ALA A 14 25.35 -2.70 9.75
N THR A 15 25.89 -2.65 10.96
CA THR A 15 27.27 -3.07 11.23
C THR A 15 27.39 -4.59 11.01
N SER A 16 28.62 -5.09 10.87
CA SER A 16 28.92 -6.52 10.64
C SER A 16 28.27 -7.46 11.65
N ASP A 17 27.91 -6.95 12.82
CA ASP A 17 27.41 -7.74 13.95
C ASP A 17 25.89 -7.92 13.92
N ILE A 18 25.19 -7.22 13.03
CA ILE A 18 23.73 -7.33 12.90
C ILE A 18 23.39 -8.47 11.95
N SER A 19 22.65 -9.46 12.47
CA SER A 19 22.23 -10.63 11.69
C SER A 19 21.31 -10.25 10.53
N GLU A 20 21.37 -11.00 9.43
CA GLU A 20 20.49 -10.77 8.27
C GLU A 20 19.00 -10.94 8.64
N ASN A 21 18.69 -11.77 9.64
CA ASN A 21 17.33 -11.93 10.17
C ASN A 21 16.84 -10.67 10.89
N SER A 22 17.70 -10.01 11.68
CA SER A 22 17.38 -8.74 12.32
C SER A 22 17.12 -7.65 11.28
N VAL A 23 17.94 -7.58 10.22
CA VAL A 23 17.72 -6.66 9.10
C VAL A 23 16.42 -6.98 8.36
N LYS A 24 16.10 -8.27 8.14
CA LYS A 24 14.87 -8.73 7.50
C LYS A 24 13.63 -8.32 8.31
N ASN A 25 13.63 -8.54 9.62
CA ASN A 25 12.53 -8.18 10.51
C ASN A 25 12.29 -6.66 10.51
N LEU A 26 13.35 -5.88 10.71
CA LEU A 26 13.27 -4.42 10.69
C LEU A 26 12.80 -3.90 9.33
N TRP A 27 13.28 -4.48 8.24
CA TRP A 27 12.83 -4.11 6.90
C TRP A 27 11.34 -4.36 6.71
N LEU A 28 10.83 -5.54 7.11
CA LEU A 28 9.40 -5.89 7.05
C LEU A 28 8.54 -4.95 7.91
N GLU A 29 9.01 -4.54 9.09
CA GLU A 29 8.31 -3.58 9.95
C GLU A 29 8.15 -2.20 9.34
N LYS A 30 9.04 -1.81 8.43
CA LYS A 30 9.01 -0.51 7.75
C LYS A 30 8.17 -0.51 6.47
N LEU A 31 7.63 -1.65 6.04
CA LEU A 31 6.79 -1.74 4.85
C LEU A 31 5.33 -1.37 5.15
N PRO A 32 4.57 -0.86 4.14
CA PRO A 32 3.13 -0.73 4.23
C PRO A 32 2.45 -2.08 4.53
N GLY A 33 1.38 -2.06 5.32
CA GLY A 33 0.64 -3.25 5.74
C GLY A 33 0.28 -4.22 4.60
N PRO A 34 -0.30 -3.76 3.48
CA PRO A 34 -0.64 -4.65 2.36
C PRO A 34 0.55 -5.41 1.78
N ILE A 35 1.69 -4.73 1.60
CA ILE A 35 2.91 -5.34 1.07
C ILE A 35 3.49 -6.32 2.11
N LYS A 36 3.56 -5.92 3.38
CA LYS A 36 4.05 -6.76 4.48
C LYS A 36 3.25 -8.06 4.59
N ASN A 37 1.92 -7.97 4.59
CA ASN A 37 1.02 -9.11 4.77
C ASN A 37 1.20 -10.19 3.69
N ILE A 38 1.57 -9.78 2.46
CA ILE A 38 1.87 -10.71 1.38
C ILE A 38 3.25 -11.35 1.56
N LEU A 39 4.23 -10.60 2.03
CA LEU A 39 5.62 -11.06 2.11
C LEU A 39 5.90 -11.97 3.31
N VAL A 40 5.17 -11.83 4.42
CA VAL A 40 5.41 -12.61 5.65
C VAL A 40 5.16 -14.10 5.50
N VAL A 41 4.39 -14.53 4.49
CA VAL A 41 4.14 -15.95 4.20
C VAL A 41 5.20 -16.59 3.31
N SER A 42 6.22 -15.83 2.88
CA SER A 42 7.27 -16.28 1.98
C SER A 42 8.58 -16.55 2.74
N ASP A 43 9.13 -17.75 2.57
CA ASP A 43 10.42 -18.16 3.14
C ASP A 43 11.65 -17.64 2.39
N GLU A 44 11.45 -16.84 1.35
CA GLU A 44 12.53 -16.30 0.54
C GLU A 44 13.49 -15.40 1.33
N ASN A 45 14.72 -15.31 0.82
CA ASN A 45 15.73 -14.41 1.37
C ASN A 45 15.35 -12.94 1.17
N LEU A 46 15.96 -12.06 1.98
CA LEU A 46 15.67 -10.62 1.99
C LEU A 46 15.88 -9.95 0.62
N GLY A 47 16.80 -10.46 -0.21
CA GLY A 47 17.01 -9.95 -1.57
C GLY A 47 15.82 -10.18 -2.47
N LYS A 48 15.31 -11.41 -2.53
CA LYS A 48 14.13 -11.76 -3.32
C LYS A 48 12.85 -11.11 -2.78
N LEU A 49 12.69 -11.06 -1.45
CA LEU A 49 11.58 -10.34 -0.81
C LEU A 49 11.53 -8.87 -1.23
N ALA A 50 12.69 -8.20 -1.33
CA ALA A 50 12.73 -6.82 -1.78
C ALA A 50 12.31 -6.65 -3.24
N VAL A 51 12.69 -7.58 -4.12
CA VAL A 51 12.23 -7.57 -5.52
C VAL A 51 10.72 -7.80 -5.60
N MET A 52 10.17 -8.72 -4.79
CA MET A 52 8.72 -8.94 -4.72
C MET A 52 8.00 -7.69 -4.21
N ALA A 53 8.51 -7.05 -3.15
CA ALA A 53 7.95 -5.82 -2.60
C ALA A 53 7.91 -4.68 -3.64
N ASP A 54 8.97 -4.53 -4.43
CA ASP A 54 9.01 -3.55 -5.52
C ASP A 54 7.93 -3.85 -6.57
N LYS A 55 7.80 -5.10 -6.99
CA LYS A 55 6.76 -5.51 -7.96
C LYS A 55 5.35 -5.25 -7.44
N ILE A 56 5.07 -5.58 -6.17
CA ILE A 56 3.78 -5.30 -5.54
C ILE A 56 3.53 -3.80 -5.51
N SER A 57 4.55 -3.00 -5.14
CA SER A 57 4.45 -1.55 -5.11
C SER A 57 4.20 -0.94 -6.50
N ASP A 58 4.81 -1.51 -7.55
CA ASP A 58 4.64 -1.05 -8.94
C ASP A 58 3.25 -1.45 -9.49
N MET A 59 2.69 -2.57 -9.04
CA MET A 59 1.37 -3.07 -9.45
C MET A 59 0.21 -2.51 -8.64
N THR A 60 0.48 -1.94 -7.46
CA THR A 60 -0.57 -1.34 -6.63
C THR A 60 -0.94 0.02 -7.23
N PRO A 61 -2.20 0.22 -7.67
CA PRO A 61 -2.63 1.51 -8.20
C PRO A 61 -2.38 2.59 -7.16
N ARG A 62 -1.68 3.66 -7.53
CA ARG A 62 -1.69 4.87 -6.71
C ARG A 62 -3.09 5.44 -6.78
N THR A 63 -3.75 5.58 -5.63
CA THR A 63 -4.93 6.43 -5.54
C THR A 63 -4.49 7.86 -5.87
N GLU A 64 -4.72 8.27 -7.12
CA GLU A 64 -4.53 9.66 -7.54
C GLU A 64 -5.68 10.46 -6.94
N ILE A 65 -5.41 11.15 -5.84
CA ILE A 65 -6.38 12.04 -5.23
C ILE A 65 -6.36 13.34 -6.04
N PHE A 66 -7.23 13.46 -7.03
CA PHE A 66 -7.48 14.73 -7.70
C PHE A 66 -8.25 15.64 -6.74
N ALA A 67 -7.60 16.70 -6.27
CA ALA A 67 -8.28 17.74 -5.52
C ALA A 67 -9.17 18.53 -6.49
N THR A 68 -10.46 18.18 -6.58
CA THR A 68 -11.44 19.09 -7.18
C THR A 68 -11.69 20.20 -6.16
N GLY A 69 -11.04 21.34 -6.36
CA GLY A 69 -11.41 22.56 -5.66
C GLY A 69 -12.89 22.80 -5.94
N LYS A 70 -13.73 22.64 -4.92
CA LYS A 70 -15.17 22.86 -5.01
C LYS A 70 -15.37 24.37 -5.22
N SER A 71 -15.31 24.84 -6.46
CA SER A 71 -15.96 26.09 -6.84
C SER A 71 -17.43 25.84 -6.59
N SER A 72 -17.93 26.43 -5.50
CA SER A 72 -19.35 26.59 -5.26
C SER A 72 -19.93 27.39 -6.42
N ASP A 73 -20.33 26.71 -7.48
CA ASP A 73 -21.29 27.23 -8.42
C ASP A 73 -22.23 26.09 -8.84
N LEU A 74 -23.44 26.19 -8.30
CA LEU A 74 -24.73 25.77 -8.82
C LEU A 74 -24.72 24.77 -10.00
N GLY A 75 -25.20 23.55 -9.76
CA GLY A 75 -25.61 22.64 -10.84
C GLY A 75 -25.56 21.18 -10.40
N GLY A 76 -26.73 20.55 -10.29
CA GLY A 76 -26.89 19.22 -9.70
C GLY A 76 -26.26 18.09 -10.51
N ASP A 77 -25.77 17.11 -9.78
CA ASP A 77 -25.80 15.69 -10.14
C ASP A 77 -25.90 14.93 -8.81
N THR A 78 -27.07 14.37 -8.51
CA THR A 78 -27.24 13.46 -7.38
C THR A 78 -26.44 12.20 -7.67
N SER A 79 -25.47 11.94 -6.78
CA SER A 79 -24.47 10.89 -6.92
C SER A 79 -25.15 9.53 -7.01
N SER A 80 -24.61 8.62 -7.83
CA SER A 80 -25.09 7.24 -8.00
C SER A 80 -25.31 6.47 -6.67
N LYS A 81 -24.67 6.92 -5.59
CA LYS A 81 -24.91 6.42 -4.23
C LYS A 81 -26.32 6.70 -3.73
N ASP A 82 -26.88 7.88 -4.00
CA ASP A 82 -28.21 8.28 -3.56
C ASP A 82 -29.30 7.47 -4.27
N GLN A 83 -29.09 7.19 -5.58
CA GLN A 83 -29.98 6.30 -6.34
C GLN A 83 -29.98 4.85 -5.84
N LEU A 84 -28.84 4.38 -5.30
CA LEU A 84 -28.75 3.04 -4.71
C LEU A 84 -29.49 2.95 -3.38
N LEU A 85 -29.46 4.01 -2.56
CA LEU A 85 -30.14 4.05 -1.27
C LEU A 85 -31.66 4.02 -1.43
N ASP A 86 -32.21 4.81 -2.35
CA ASP A 86 -33.66 4.81 -2.63
C ASP A 86 -34.17 3.44 -3.11
N ARG A 87 -33.34 2.74 -3.90
CA ARG A 87 -33.71 1.43 -4.45
C ARG A 87 -33.70 0.32 -3.40
N ILE A 88 -32.82 0.42 -2.39
CA ILE A 88 -32.78 -0.51 -1.26
C ILE A 88 -34.02 -0.31 -0.38
N GLN A 89 -34.38 0.94 -0.09
CA GLN A 89 -35.51 1.25 0.78
C GLN A 89 -36.86 0.81 0.19
N SER A 90 -36.98 0.81 -1.14
CA SER A 90 -38.20 0.36 -1.84
C SER A 90 -38.41 -1.17 -1.85
N LEU A 91 -37.44 -1.97 -1.38
CA LEU A 91 -37.52 -3.43 -1.34
C LEU A 91 -37.89 -3.97 0.05
N GLU A 92 -37.99 -3.10 1.06
CA GLU A 92 -38.31 -3.46 2.44
C GLU A 92 -39.82 -3.33 2.78
N GLU A 93 -40.67 -3.01 1.80
CA GLU A 93 -42.15 -3.08 1.89
C GLU A 93 -42.70 -4.34 1.21
#